data_AF-A0A1Q6X4E3-F1
#
_entry.id   AF-A0A1Q6X4E3-F1
#
_cell.length_a   1.000
_cell.length_b   1.000
_cell.length_c   1.000
_cell.angle_alpha   90.00
_cell.angle_beta   90.00
_cell.angle_gamma   90.00
#
_symmetry.space_group_name_H-M   'P 1'
#
loop_
_entity.id
_entity.type
_entity.pdbx_description
1 polymer ?
#
loop_
_entity_poly.entity_id
_entity_poly.type
_entity_poly.pdbx_seq_one_letter_code
_entity_poly.pdbx_strand_id
1 'polypeptide(L)'
;MKMDPLLFLQLDVAGATLYALAYGSLGFLFRDFLVAITHGFQTASRAVEMVLLLGLIAYIVYRVQLYRKHSIYRIVPRVQVEELARKLASEDKSNVLLVDVRSHGYYDPNAARIQNSIRLEPNNLPEEIKNLPKDKDIYVYCT
;
A
#
# COMPACT_ATOMS: atom_id res chain seq x y z
N MET A 1 -70.56 -2.07 12.88
CA MET A 1 -70.46 -3.29 13.72
C MET A 1 -69.94 -2.89 15.09
N LYS A 2 -70.72 -3.07 16.15
CA LYS A 2 -70.21 -3.03 17.54
C LYS A 2 -69.90 -4.46 17.93
N MET A 3 -68.62 -4.78 18.15
CA MET A 3 -68.23 -6.08 18.69
C MET A 3 -68.37 -6.06 20.21
N ASP A 4 -68.72 -7.22 20.79
CA ASP A 4 -68.68 -7.43 22.22
C ASP A 4 -67.22 -7.29 22.71
N PRO A 5 -66.94 -6.44 23.72
CA PRO A 5 -65.59 -6.27 24.25
C PRO A 5 -64.98 -7.57 24.80
N LEU A 6 -65.79 -8.52 25.27
CA LEU A 6 -65.32 -9.81 25.75
C LEU A 6 -64.82 -10.69 24.60
N LEU A 7 -65.54 -10.70 23.47
CA LEU A 7 -65.15 -11.43 22.28
C LEU A 7 -63.86 -10.85 21.67
N PHE A 8 -63.71 -9.53 21.68
CA PHE A 8 -62.46 -8.88 21.27
C PHE A 8 -61.28 -9.32 22.14
N LEU A 9 -61.45 -9.30 23.47
CA LEU A 9 -60.39 -9.70 24.40
C LEU A 9 -59.97 -11.16 24.22
N GLN A 10 -60.93 -12.06 24.00
CA GLN A 10 -60.64 -13.49 23.77
C GLN A 10 -59.83 -13.70 22.49
N LEU A 11 -60.20 -13.03 21.40
CA LEU A 11 -59.48 -13.13 20.13
C LEU A 11 -58.07 -12.51 20.22
N ASP A 12 -57.93 -11.39 20.94
CA ASP A 12 -56.64 -10.74 21.17
C ASP A 12 -55.69 -11.62 21.99
N VAL A 13 -56.18 -12.18 23.11
CA VAL A 13 -55.41 -13.11 23.95
C VAL A 13 -55.04 -14.39 23.19
N ALA A 14 -55.97 -14.94 22.40
CA ALA A 14 -55.70 -16.12 21.58
C ALA A 14 -54.62 -15.82 20.52
N GLY A 15 -54.70 -14.67 19.85
CA GLY A 15 -53.72 -14.22 18.87
C GLY A 15 -52.34 -13.99 19.50
N ALA A 16 -52.28 -13.27 20.63
CA ALA A 16 -51.05 -13.01 21.35
C ALA A 16 -50.38 -14.30 21.86
N THR A 17 -51.18 -15.24 22.38
CA THR A 17 -50.69 -16.53 22.85
C THR A 17 -50.15 -17.37 21.69
N LEU A 18 -50.87 -17.44 20.58
CA LEU A 18 -50.44 -18.18 19.39
C LEU A 18 -49.16 -17.59 18.79
N TYR A 19 -49.06 -16.26 18.75
CA TYR A 19 -47.86 -15.55 18.32
C TYR A 19 -46.67 -15.86 19.24
N ALA A 20 -46.83 -15.69 20.55
CA ALA A 20 -45.77 -15.95 21.53
C ALA A 20 -45.31 -17.42 21.50
N LEU A 21 -46.23 -18.37 21.39
CA LEU A 21 -45.90 -19.80 21.28
C LEU A 21 -45.22 -20.15 19.96
N ALA A 22 -45.63 -19.55 18.84
CA ALA A 22 -45.01 -19.80 17.54
C ALA A 22 -43.54 -19.33 17.54
N TYR A 23 -43.28 -18.10 17.98
CA TYR A 23 -41.91 -17.59 18.06
C TYR A 23 -41.09 -18.28 19.16
N GLY A 24 -41.70 -18.57 20.31
CA GLY A 24 -41.05 -19.27 21.42
C GLY A 24 -40.66 -20.71 21.06
N SER A 25 -41.53 -21.45 20.38
CA SER A 25 -41.25 -22.82 19.93
C SER A 25 -40.20 -22.86 18.84
N LEU A 26 -40.21 -21.90 17.92
CA LEU A 26 -39.15 -21.74 16.92
C LEU A 26 -37.81 -21.49 17.62
N GLY A 27 -37.75 -20.54 18.56
CA GLY A 27 -36.54 -20.28 19.35
C GLY A 27 -36.06 -21.50 20.14
N PHE A 28 -36.99 -22.29 20.70
CA PHE A 28 -36.67 -23.51 21.44
C PHE A 28 -36.11 -24.61 20.53
N LEU A 29 -36.70 -24.83 19.35
CA LEU A 29 -36.25 -25.83 18.39
C LEU A 29 -34.85 -25.52 17.85
N PHE A 30 -34.55 -24.24 17.62
CA PHE A 30 -33.25 -23.77 17.13
C PHE A 30 -32.23 -23.45 18.24
N ARG A 31 -32.58 -23.71 19.51
CA ARG A 31 -31.71 -23.40 20.66
C ARG A 31 -30.34 -24.09 20.55
N ASP A 32 -30.33 -25.38 20.23
CA ASP A 32 -29.09 -26.15 20.16
C ASP A 32 -28.22 -25.73 18.98
N PHE A 33 -28.83 -25.27 17.88
CA PHE A 33 -28.13 -24.71 16.72
C PHE A 33 -27.45 -23.38 17.05
N LEU A 34 -28.13 -22.49 17.79
CA LEU A 34 -27.53 -21.23 18.25
C LEU A 34 -26.35 -21.48 19.18
N VAL A 35 -26.49 -22.43 20.12
CA VAL A 35 -25.42 -22.84 21.04
C VAL A 35 -24.23 -23.43 20.27
N ALA A 36 -24.47 -24.30 19.29
CA ALA A 36 -23.43 -24.89 18.45
C ALA A 36 -22.67 -23.83 17.62
N ILE A 37 -23.36 -22.85 17.06
CA ILE A 37 -22.71 -21.72 16.35
C ILE A 37 -21.87 -20.90 17.31
N THR A 38 -22.38 -20.56 18.50
CA THR A 38 -21.63 -19.75 19.47
C THR A 38 -20.37 -20.46 19.98
N HIS A 39 -20.40 -21.77 20.19
CA HIS A 39 -19.21 -22.53 20.58
C HIS A 39 -18.18 -22.65 19.45
N GLY A 40 -18.63 -22.83 18.20
CA GLY A 40 -17.74 -22.79 17.03
C GLY A 40 -17.08 -21.42 16.85
N PHE A 41 -17.83 -20.34 17.13
CA PHE A 41 -17.35 -18.97 16.97
C PHE A 41 -16.25 -18.61 17.98
N GLN A 42 -16.32 -19.09 19.22
CA GLN A 42 -15.32 -18.73 20.24
C GLN A 42 -13.91 -19.26 19.93
N THR A 43 -13.80 -20.49 19.41
CA THR A 43 -12.50 -21.09 19.05
C THR A 43 -12.03 -20.60 17.67
N ALA A 44 -12.94 -20.51 16.69
CA ALA A 44 -12.62 -20.00 15.36
C ALA A 44 -12.21 -18.51 15.39
N SER A 45 -12.87 -17.71 16.23
CA SER A 45 -12.57 -16.28 16.37
C SER A 45 -11.16 -16.04 16.87
N ARG A 46 -10.69 -16.80 17.87
CA ARG A 46 -9.31 -16.66 18.37
C ARG A 46 -8.26 -17.04 17.35
N ALA A 47 -8.51 -18.10 16.57
CA ALA A 47 -7.59 -18.52 15.52
C ALA A 47 -7.49 -17.47 14.40
N VAL A 48 -8.63 -16.96 13.93
CA VAL A 48 -8.68 -15.91 12.90
C VAL A 48 -8.04 -14.61 13.41
N GLU A 49 -8.32 -14.21 14.65
CA GLU A 49 -7.72 -13.03 15.28
C GLU A 49 -6.18 -13.15 15.33
N MET A 50 -5.66 -14.29 15.80
CA MET A 50 -4.20 -14.51 15.85
C MET A 50 -3.56 -14.45 14.47
N VAL A 51 -4.16 -15.07 13.45
CA VAL A 51 -3.64 -15.05 12.08
C VAL A 51 -3.61 -13.63 11.52
N LEU A 52 -4.68 -12.86 11.71
CA LEU A 52 -4.76 -11.47 11.26
C LEU A 52 -3.73 -10.58 11.97
N LEU A 53 -3.59 -10.72 13.30
CA LEU A 53 -2.62 -9.96 14.08
C LEU A 53 -1.18 -10.28 13.66
N LEU A 54 -0.85 -11.57 13.51
CA LEU A 54 0.48 -11.99 13.04
C LEU A 54 0.76 -11.49 11.63
N GLY A 55 -0.22 -11.57 10.73
CA GLY A 55 -0.11 -11.04 9.37
C GLY A 55 0.12 -9.52 9.35
N LEU A 56 -0.60 -8.78 10.19
CA LEU A 56 -0.44 -7.34 10.32
C LEU A 56 0.95 -6.97 10.86
N ILE A 57 1.42 -7.66 11.91
CA ILE A 57 2.75 -7.44 12.47
C ILE A 57 3.83 -7.73 11.42
N ALA A 58 3.74 -8.86 10.72
CA ALA A 58 4.67 -9.23 9.67
C ALA A 58 4.70 -8.17 8.55
N TYR A 59 3.54 -7.67 8.14
CA TYR A 59 3.43 -6.61 7.14
C TYR A 59 4.08 -5.30 7.61
N ILE A 60 3.84 -4.87 8.85
CA ILE A 60 4.46 -3.67 9.41
C ILE A 60 5.98 -3.82 9.46
N VAL A 61 6.49 -4.96 9.95
CA VAL A 61 7.93 -5.25 9.98
C VAL A 61 8.54 -5.18 8.58
N TYR A 62 7.90 -5.83 7.61
CA TYR A 62 8.32 -5.78 6.21
C TYR A 62 8.38 -4.35 5.67
N ARG A 63 7.35 -3.54 5.93
CA ARG A 63 7.29 -2.12 5.49
C ARG A 63 8.36 -1.26 6.16
N VAL A 64 8.60 -1.45 7.45
CA VAL A 64 9.65 -0.73 8.19
C VAL A 64 11.03 -1.10 7.67
N GLN A 65 11.30 -2.39 7.43
CA GLN A 65 12.55 -2.84 6.84
C GLN A 65 12.76 -2.22 5.44
N LEU A 66 11.71 -2.23 4.62
CA LEU A 66 11.76 -1.63 3.29
C LEU A 66 12.06 -0.13 3.35
N TYR A 67 11.38 0.59 4.25
CA TYR A 67 11.58 2.02 4.45
C TYR A 67 13.01 2.32 4.93
N ARG A 68 13.52 1.58 5.93
CA ARG A 68 14.89 1.75 6.42
C ARG A 68 15.94 1.46 5.35
N LYS A 69 15.75 0.40 4.57
CA LYS A 69 16.66 0.04 3.45
C LYS A 69 16.72 1.13 2.39
N HIS A 70 15.57 1.73 2.05
CA HIS A 70 15.50 2.75 1.00
C HIS A 70 15.72 4.18 1.50
N SER A 71 15.62 4.44 2.80
CA SER A 71 15.83 5.78 3.37
C SER A 71 17.26 6.29 3.18
N ILE A 72 18.25 5.39 3.07
CA ILE A 72 19.66 5.76 2.83
C ILE A 72 19.84 6.43 1.47
N TYR A 73 19.06 6.04 0.46
CA TYR A 73 19.13 6.64 -0.88
C TYR A 73 18.40 8.00 -1.00
N ARG A 74 17.77 8.48 0.08
CA ARG A 74 17.02 9.75 0.06
C ARG A 74 17.96 10.97 0.08
N ILE A 75 19.20 10.80 0.56
CA ILE A 75 20.20 11.87 0.60
C ILE A 75 21.15 11.67 -0.57
N VAL A 76 20.81 12.29 -1.70
CA VAL A 76 21.73 12.38 -2.84
C VAL A 76 22.66 13.58 -2.60
N PRO A 77 23.98 13.39 -2.43
CA PRO A 77 24.91 14.48 -2.22
C PRO A 77 24.90 15.41 -3.44
N ARG A 78 24.81 16.72 -3.19
CA ARG A 78 24.85 17.74 -4.25
C ARG A 78 26.27 18.28 -4.35
N VAL A 79 26.75 18.45 -5.58
CA VAL A 79 28.04 19.09 -5.88
C VAL A 79 27.80 20.49 -6.44
N GLN A 80 28.71 21.42 -6.18
CA GLN A 80 28.70 22.74 -6.82
C GLN A 80 29.18 22.63 -8.28
N VAL A 81 28.63 23.47 -9.16
CA VAL A 81 28.93 23.44 -10.60
C VAL A 81 30.40 23.75 -10.85
N GLU A 82 30.97 24.67 -10.09
CA GLU A 82 32.36 25.12 -10.19
C GLU A 82 33.35 24.02 -9.78
N GLU A 83 32.97 23.17 -8.83
CA GLU A 83 33.77 22.01 -8.43
C GLU A 83 33.78 20.95 -9.55
N LEU A 84 32.61 20.65 -10.11
CA LEU A 84 32.49 19.70 -11.22
C LEU A 84 33.22 20.20 -12.48
N ALA A 85 33.12 21.51 -12.79
CA ALA A 85 33.84 22.11 -13.91
C ALA A 85 35.37 21.97 -13.77
N ARG A 86 35.90 22.17 -12.55
CA ARG A 86 37.33 21.96 -12.28
C ARG A 86 37.73 20.49 -12.44
N LYS A 87 36.93 19.54 -11.95
CA LYS A 87 37.19 18.09 -12.14
C LYS A 87 37.19 17.71 -13.62
N LEU A 88 36.24 18.23 -14.41
CA LEU A 88 36.16 17.98 -15.85
C LEU A 88 37.34 18.59 -16.65
N ALA A 89 38.01 19.61 -16.09
CA ALA A 89 39.22 20.21 -16.68
C ALA A 89 40.53 19.54 -16.22
N SER A 90 40.47 18.66 -15.20
CA SER A 90 41.62 17.95 -14.66
C SER A 90 41.84 16.57 -15.32
N GLU A 91 42.95 15.90 -14.99
CA GLU A 91 43.24 14.54 -15.47
C GLU A 91 42.21 13.49 -15.00
N ASP A 92 41.48 13.77 -13.92
CA ASP A 92 40.41 12.92 -13.37
C ASP A 92 39.13 12.88 -14.22
N LYS A 93 39.08 13.61 -15.34
CA LYS A 93 37.94 13.62 -16.27
C LYS A 93 37.52 12.21 -16.73
N SER A 94 38.47 11.28 -16.84
CA SER A 94 38.21 9.90 -17.29
C SER A 94 37.31 9.11 -16.32
N ASN A 95 37.34 9.48 -15.04
CA ASN A 95 36.56 8.85 -13.97
C ASN A 95 35.17 9.49 -13.77
N VAL A 96 34.89 10.61 -14.44
CA VAL A 96 33.61 11.32 -14.33
C VAL A 96 32.66 10.86 -15.44
N LEU A 97 31.50 10.36 -15.05
CA LEU A 97 30.38 10.11 -15.96
C LEU A 97 29.28 11.16 -15.72
N LEU A 98 29.06 12.02 -16.72
CA LEU A 98 28.03 13.04 -16.65
C LEU A 98 26.74 12.56 -17.32
N VAL A 99 25.62 12.66 -16.62
CA VAL A 99 24.33 12.12 -17.03
C VAL A 99 23.29 13.22 -17.12
N ASP A 100 22.74 13.41 -18.32
CA ASP A 100 21.61 14.29 -18.61
C ASP A 100 20.30 13.52 -18.42
N VAL A 101 19.50 13.90 -17.43
CA VAL A 101 18.17 13.31 -17.17
C VAL A 101 17.02 14.26 -17.50
N ARG A 102 17.27 15.30 -18.31
CA ARG A 102 16.21 16.21 -18.78
C ARG A 102 15.21 15.44 -19.65
N SER A 103 13.93 15.76 -19.51
CA SER A 103 12.83 15.13 -20.27
C SER A 103 12.85 15.54 -21.74
N HIS A 104 12.18 14.74 -22.58
CA HIS A 104 12.19 14.88 -24.05
C HIS A 104 11.82 16.29 -24.56
N GLY A 105 10.98 17.03 -23.83
CA GLY A 105 10.52 18.37 -24.22
C GLY A 105 11.58 19.48 -24.17
N TYR A 106 12.80 19.19 -23.72
CA TYR A 106 13.90 20.15 -23.64
C TYR A 106 14.97 19.98 -24.74
N TYR A 107 14.77 19.04 -25.67
CA TYR A 107 15.71 18.80 -26.77
C TYR A 107 15.22 19.46 -28.06
N ASP A 108 15.21 20.80 -28.07
CA ASP A 108 15.19 21.53 -29.33
C ASP A 108 16.47 21.24 -30.13
N PRO A 109 16.46 21.35 -31.46
CA PRO A 109 17.66 21.13 -32.29
C PRO A 109 18.87 22.01 -31.90
N ASN A 110 18.64 23.11 -31.19
CA ASN A 110 19.65 24.04 -30.68
C ASN A 110 19.91 23.91 -29.17
N ALA A 111 19.38 22.88 -28.51
CA ALA A 111 19.53 22.70 -27.09
C ALA A 111 20.99 22.40 -26.72
N ALA A 112 21.58 23.26 -25.89
CA ALA A 112 22.91 23.03 -25.35
C ALA A 112 22.88 21.85 -24.36
N ARG A 113 23.95 21.05 -24.37
CA ARG A 113 24.23 20.00 -23.39
C ARG A 113 25.68 20.12 -22.94
N ILE A 114 25.94 19.66 -21.72
CA ILE A 114 27.31 19.63 -21.22
C ILE A 114 28.10 18.63 -22.06
N GLN A 115 29.31 19.01 -22.48
CA GLN A 115 30.13 18.17 -23.36
C GLN A 115 30.47 16.83 -22.67
N ASN A 116 30.38 15.74 -23.43
CA ASN A 116 30.60 14.35 -22.96
C ASN A 116 29.53 13.83 -21.98
N SER A 117 28.37 14.49 -21.86
CA SER A 117 27.23 13.90 -21.16
C SER A 117 26.60 12.76 -21.96
N ILE A 118 26.20 11.70 -21.26
CA ILE A 118 25.31 10.67 -21.77
C ILE A 118 23.87 11.07 -21.42
N ARG A 119 22.94 10.79 -22.33
CA ARG A 119 21.51 10.98 -22.07
C ARG A 119 20.96 9.72 -21.42
N LEU A 120 20.18 9.91 -20.36
CA LEU A 120 19.39 8.84 -19.75
C LEU A 120 17.93 9.23 -19.81
N GLU A 121 17.12 8.44 -20.52
CA GLU A 121 15.70 8.71 -20.67
C GLU A 121 14.96 8.31 -19.38
N PRO A 122 14.33 9.26 -18.65
CA PRO A 122 13.67 8.93 -17.39
C PRO A 122 12.57 7.86 -17.54
N ASN A 123 11.94 7.76 -18.72
CA ASN A 123 10.90 6.77 -19.01
C ASN A 123 11.45 5.34 -19.25
N ASN A 124 12.73 5.19 -19.55
CA ASN A 124 13.39 3.90 -19.82
C ASN A 124 14.55 3.61 -18.86
N LEU A 125 14.56 4.32 -17.72
CA LEU A 125 15.59 4.26 -16.68
C LEU A 125 15.96 2.83 -16.23
N PRO A 126 15.00 1.89 -16.02
CA PRO A 126 15.33 0.55 -15.51
C PRO A 126 16.24 -0.26 -16.44
N GLU A 127 16.14 -0.06 -17.75
CA GLU A 127 16.98 -0.77 -18.74
C GLU A 127 18.30 -0.03 -18.95
N GLU A 128 18.28 1.30 -19.02
CA GLU A 128 19.49 2.09 -19.25
C GLU A 128 20.46 2.04 -18.05
N ILE A 129 19.96 1.96 -16.81
CA ILE A 129 20.81 1.85 -15.62
C ILE A 129 21.66 0.58 -15.63
N LYS A 130 21.17 -0.53 -16.20
CA LYS A 130 21.91 -1.81 -16.22
C LYS A 130 23.21 -1.71 -17.00
N ASN A 131 23.28 -0.80 -17.97
CA ASN A 131 24.42 -0.60 -18.86
C ASN A 131 25.37 0.50 -18.38
N LEU A 132 25.06 1.18 -17.26
CA LEU A 132 25.93 2.21 -16.70
C LEU A 132 27.22 1.58 -16.13
N PRO A 133 28.40 2.20 -16.40
CA PRO A 133 29.64 1.78 -15.77
C PRO A 133 29.55 2.03 -14.24
N LYS A 134 29.88 1.01 -13.45
CA LYS A 134 29.83 1.05 -11.97
C LYS A 134 31.15 1.49 -11.34
N ASP A 135 32.19 1.59 -12.15
CA ASP A 135 33.56 1.98 -11.81
C ASP A 135 33.79 3.50 -11.87
N LYS A 136 32.80 4.27 -12.35
CA LYS A 136 32.90 5.73 -12.53
C LYS A 136 32.04 6.50 -11.56
N ASP A 137 32.47 7.73 -11.25
CA ASP A 137 31.68 8.68 -10.48
C ASP A 137 30.56 9.26 -11.35
N ILE A 138 29.31 8.97 -10.98
CA ILE A 138 28.12 9.39 -11.73
C ILE A 138 27.62 10.73 -11.21
N TYR A 139 27.64 11.75 -12.07
CA TYR A 139 27.08 13.07 -11.82
C TYR A 139 25.83 13.26 -12.67
N VAL A 140 24.71 13.56 -12.03
CA VAL A 140 23.42 13.71 -12.69
C VAL A 140 23.02 15.18 -12.68
N TYR A 141 22.56 15.70 -13.82
CA TYR A 141 21.98 17.03 -13.90
C TYR A 141 20.60 17.01 -14.56
N CYS A 142 19.73 17.86 -14.06
CA CYS A 142 18.42 18.18 -14.63
C CYS A 142 18.30 19.70 -14.81
N THR A 143 17.15 20.16 -15.31
CA THR A 143 16.76 21.57 -15.28
C THR A 143 16.42 22.02 -13.86
#